data_AF-A0A7S2KVE4-F1
#
_entry.id   AF-A0A7S2KVE4-F1
#
_cell.length_a   1.000
_cell.length_b   1.000
_cell.length_c   1.000
_cell.angle_alpha   90.00
_cell.angle_beta   90.00
_cell.angle_gamma   90.00
#
_symmetry.space_group_name_H-M   'P 1'
#
loop_
_entity.id
_entity.type
_entity.pdbx_description
1 polymer ?
#
loop_
_entity_poly.entity_id
_entity_poly.type
_entity_poly.pdbx_seq_one_letter_code
_entity_poly.pdbx_strand_id
1 'polypeptide(L)'
;MTSPTQKIRGSSISHDNDGPCSSSDQQRSCLSINYLPDSILRFIGEYLPKSSRAIMASALSRSACFDSDTLDFSDIGRDLAPKLTDSDISSILESIDAVNTLKVLKLIGCTNITGVGLDQLRGSIVLEQMDLSTSDSAMIANGEALFSPNFPWCFTLSEDAVIPILDSIIAEKDRALRHVQFPLVWRKKKSKQLVEFLESYNVPKRSRVCVQCDDNVVEFALWMNQTKDSSDWGLQRHTCYECTGHICQECEVGFCQDCKKQFCESCCTTKICDMCYSAVCSACEDLEVCEVCD
;
A
#
# COMPACT_ATOMS: atom_id res chain seq x y z
N MET A 1 -56.16 20.86 24.97
CA MET A 1 -56.30 22.27 25.36
C MET A 1 -54.93 22.92 25.33
N THR A 2 -54.78 23.91 24.46
CA THR A 2 -53.82 25.04 24.47
C THR A 2 -52.33 24.77 24.72
N SER A 3 -51.57 25.01 23.63
CA SER A 3 -50.15 25.40 23.58
C SER A 3 -49.83 26.56 24.56
N PRO A 4 -48.55 26.83 24.87
CA PRO A 4 -47.88 27.81 24.01
C PRO A 4 -46.38 27.58 23.74
N THR A 5 -46.07 28.01 22.52
CA THR A 5 -44.80 28.25 21.84
C THR A 5 -43.89 29.19 22.64
N GLN A 6 -42.60 28.85 22.77
CA GLN A 6 -41.55 29.82 23.15
C GLN A 6 -40.74 30.23 21.91
N LYS A 7 -40.61 31.54 21.79
CA LYS A 7 -40.04 32.33 20.72
C LYS A 7 -38.73 32.91 21.28
N ILE A 8 -37.58 32.55 20.72
CA ILE A 8 -36.32 33.24 21.03
C ILE A 8 -35.71 33.77 19.74
N ARG A 9 -35.61 35.10 19.71
CA ARG A 9 -34.88 35.94 18.76
C ARG A 9 -33.37 35.83 19.05
N GLY A 10 -32.58 35.73 17.99
CA GLY A 10 -31.14 36.02 17.98
C GLY A 10 -30.70 36.11 16.52
N SER A 11 -30.81 37.30 15.93
CA SER A 11 -29.69 38.17 15.62
C SER A 11 -28.89 37.70 14.40
N SER A 12 -29.35 38.17 13.25
CA SER A 12 -28.64 38.22 11.97
C SER A 12 -27.38 39.08 12.13
N ILE A 13 -26.22 38.48 11.88
CA ILE A 13 -24.96 39.21 11.64
C ILE A 13 -24.82 39.31 10.12
N SER A 14 -25.22 40.47 9.60
CA SER A 14 -24.85 40.96 8.27
C SER A 14 -23.44 41.52 8.34
N HIS A 15 -22.48 40.86 7.69
CA HIS A 15 -21.22 41.48 7.28
C HIS A 15 -21.31 41.79 5.80
N ASP A 16 -21.94 42.94 5.50
CA ASP A 16 -21.72 43.67 4.26
C ASP A 16 -20.35 44.35 4.37
N ASN A 17 -19.44 44.02 3.45
CA ASN A 17 -18.27 44.84 3.15
C ASN A 17 -17.78 44.54 1.72
N ASP A 18 -18.67 44.73 0.75
CA ASP A 18 -18.30 44.88 -0.66
C ASP A 18 -18.06 46.37 -0.95
N GLY A 19 -16.81 46.80 -0.77
CA GLY A 19 -16.30 48.05 -1.31
C GLY A 19 -15.66 47.79 -2.68
N PRO A 20 -15.96 48.58 -3.74
CA PRO A 20 -15.32 48.41 -5.03
C PRO A 20 -13.93 49.03 -5.00
N CYS A 21 -12.89 48.19 -4.91
CA CYS A 21 -11.54 48.60 -5.24
C CYS A 21 -11.43 48.80 -6.75
N SER A 22 -11.51 50.06 -7.19
CA SER A 22 -11.11 50.47 -8.52
C SER A 22 -9.73 51.14 -8.51
N SER A 23 -8.99 50.85 -9.58
CA SER A 23 -7.80 51.52 -10.13
C SER A 23 -6.42 51.34 -9.48
N SER A 24 -5.64 50.51 -10.17
CA SER A 24 -4.32 50.77 -10.78
C SER A 24 -3.10 49.99 -10.25
N ASP A 25 -2.55 49.21 -11.18
CA ASP A 25 -1.16 48.76 -11.29
C ASP A 25 -0.54 47.89 -10.19
N GLN A 26 -0.94 46.62 -10.21
CA GLN A 26 0.05 45.54 -10.36
C GLN A 26 -0.63 44.32 -10.97
N GLN A 27 -0.62 44.26 -12.30
CA GLN A 27 -0.86 43.03 -13.05
C GLN A 27 0.32 42.09 -12.78
N ARG A 28 0.37 41.53 -11.56
CA ARG A 28 1.20 40.37 -11.28
C ARG A 28 0.63 39.27 -12.16
N SER A 29 1.27 39.04 -13.29
CA SER A 29 1.10 37.83 -14.07
C SER A 29 1.39 36.65 -13.14
N CYS A 30 0.35 36.18 -12.46
CA CYS A 30 0.44 35.05 -11.55
C CYS A 30 0.70 33.83 -12.43
N LEU A 31 1.94 33.36 -12.44
CA LEU A 31 2.31 32.12 -13.10
C LEU A 31 1.59 30.99 -12.35
N SER A 32 0.54 30.44 -12.96
CA SER A 32 -0.15 29.27 -12.42
C SER A 32 0.50 28.00 -12.98
N ILE A 33 0.85 27.10 -12.07
CA ILE A 33 1.42 25.79 -12.39
C ILE A 33 0.50 24.97 -13.31
N ASN A 34 -0.81 25.21 -13.25
CA ASN A 34 -1.81 24.53 -14.08
C ASN A 34 -1.66 24.83 -15.58
N TYR A 35 -1.00 25.93 -15.96
CA TYR A 35 -0.74 26.28 -17.35
C TYR A 35 0.60 25.77 -17.88
N LEU A 36 1.40 25.09 -17.06
CA LEU A 36 2.64 24.51 -17.53
C LEU A 36 2.37 23.35 -18.51
N PRO A 37 3.13 23.23 -19.61
CA PRO A 37 3.06 22.08 -20.49
C PRO A 37 3.43 20.77 -19.77
N ASP A 38 2.88 19.65 -20.23
CA ASP A 38 3.18 18.31 -19.68
C ASP A 38 4.68 18.01 -19.66
N SER A 39 5.43 18.47 -20.67
CA SER A 39 6.88 18.29 -20.72
C SER A 39 7.61 18.97 -19.56
N ILE A 40 7.14 20.14 -19.13
CA ILE A 40 7.72 20.86 -17.99
C ILE A 40 7.30 20.20 -16.67
N LEU A 41 6.05 19.76 -16.56
CA LEU A 41 5.57 19.04 -15.37
C LEU A 41 6.33 17.72 -15.18
N ARG A 42 6.60 16.99 -16.28
CA ARG A 42 7.43 15.78 -16.25
C ARG A 42 8.85 16.09 -15.79
N PHE A 43 9.47 17.13 -16.35
CA PHE A 43 10.79 17.58 -15.93
C PHE A 43 10.85 17.95 -14.45
N ILE A 44 9.82 18.64 -13.92
CA ILE A 44 9.72 18.91 -12.47
C ILE A 44 9.57 17.60 -11.69
N GLY A 45 8.77 16.66 -12.20
CA GLY A 45 8.55 15.35 -11.59
C GLY A 45 9.82 14.51 -11.45
N GLU A 46 10.81 14.66 -12.32
CA GLU A 46 12.09 13.93 -12.25
C GLU A 46 12.88 14.20 -10.94
N TYR A 47 12.61 15.33 -10.27
CA TYR A 47 13.21 15.67 -8.98
C TYR A 47 12.40 15.18 -7.77
N LEU A 48 11.27 14.52 -8.00
CA LEU A 48 10.34 14.09 -6.96
C LEU A 48 10.31 12.56 -6.83
N PRO A 49 10.21 12.03 -5.60
CA PRO A 49 9.88 10.62 -5.38
C PRO A 49 8.60 10.21 -6.12
N LYS A 50 8.47 8.93 -6.49
CA LYS A 50 7.33 8.40 -7.27
C LYS A 50 5.98 8.75 -6.64
N SER A 51 5.85 8.58 -5.34
CA SER A 51 4.63 8.92 -4.60
C SER A 51 4.34 10.42 -4.57
N SER A 52 5.36 11.27 -4.46
CA SER A 52 5.18 12.73 -4.58
C SER A 52 4.75 13.15 -5.98
N ARG A 53 5.24 12.47 -7.03
CA ARG A 53 4.74 12.66 -8.40
C ARG A 53 3.27 12.29 -8.54
N ALA A 54 2.83 11.19 -7.94
CA ALA A 54 1.42 10.79 -7.97
C ALA A 54 0.52 11.79 -7.23
N ILE A 55 0.97 12.31 -6.09
CA ILE A 55 0.27 13.38 -5.34
C ILE A 55 0.19 14.66 -6.19
N MET A 56 1.27 15.05 -6.86
CA MET A 56 1.29 16.18 -7.79
C MET A 56 0.34 15.96 -8.97
N ALA A 57 0.29 14.75 -9.51
CA ALA A 57 -0.63 14.40 -10.60
C ALA A 57 -2.09 14.59 -10.17
N SER A 58 -2.42 14.18 -8.94
CA SER A 58 -3.73 14.39 -8.35
C SER A 58 -4.07 15.87 -8.14
N ALA A 59 -3.15 16.63 -7.54
CA ALA A 59 -3.34 18.05 -7.28
C ALA A 59 -3.54 18.88 -8.56
N LEU A 60 -2.93 18.46 -9.67
CA LEU A 60 -3.06 19.10 -10.97
C LEU A 60 -4.18 18.47 -11.83
N SER A 61 -4.77 17.37 -11.39
CA SER A 61 -5.67 16.51 -12.16
C SER A 61 -5.08 16.14 -13.54
N ARG A 62 -3.77 15.83 -13.56
CA ARG A 62 -2.97 15.55 -14.77
C ARG A 62 -1.96 14.45 -14.49
N SER A 63 -2.06 13.32 -15.19
CA SER A 63 -1.13 12.19 -15.08
C SER A 63 0.30 12.49 -15.58
N ALA A 64 0.52 13.62 -16.25
CA ALA A 64 1.75 13.92 -16.99
C ALA A 64 3.06 13.82 -16.18
N CYS A 65 2.98 14.00 -14.86
CA CYS A 65 4.14 13.92 -13.98
C CYS A 65 4.36 12.52 -13.38
N PHE A 66 3.49 11.54 -13.65
CA PHE A 66 3.61 10.16 -13.16
C PHE A 66 3.68 9.17 -14.32
N ASP A 67 4.86 8.58 -14.51
CA ASP A 67 5.18 7.63 -15.59
C ASP A 67 5.65 6.26 -15.07
N SER A 68 5.48 6.01 -13.76
CA SER A 68 5.86 4.75 -13.13
C SER A 68 4.65 3.82 -13.04
N ASP A 69 4.89 2.51 -13.11
CA ASP A 69 3.91 1.47 -12.76
C ASP A 69 3.92 1.11 -11.26
N THR A 70 4.64 1.89 -10.45
CA THR A 70 4.88 1.63 -9.02
C THR A 70 4.53 2.87 -8.21
N LEU A 71 3.64 2.71 -7.25
CA LEU A 71 3.25 3.71 -6.27
C LEU A 71 3.62 3.19 -4.87
N ASP A 72 4.72 3.71 -4.35
CA ASP A 72 5.27 3.33 -3.05
C ASP A 72 5.22 4.52 -2.09
N PHE A 73 4.38 4.41 -1.05
CA PHE A 73 4.24 5.45 -0.03
C PHE A 73 5.28 5.32 1.09
N SER A 74 6.17 4.32 1.08
CA SER A 74 7.32 4.33 2.00
C SER A 74 8.29 5.49 1.74
N ASP A 75 8.29 6.02 0.50
CA ASP A 75 9.12 7.14 0.08
C ASP A 75 8.60 8.51 0.56
N ILE A 76 7.35 8.61 1.02
CA ILE A 76 6.85 9.88 1.57
C ILE A 76 7.20 9.98 3.05
N GLY A 77 7.59 11.19 3.46
CA GLY A 77 8.00 11.46 4.84
C GLY A 77 6.95 10.98 5.85
N ARG A 78 7.43 10.50 7.00
CA ARG A 78 6.61 9.96 8.10
C ARG A 78 5.55 10.94 8.62
N ASP A 79 5.71 12.23 8.32
CA ASP A 79 4.75 13.28 8.69
C ASP A 79 3.61 13.47 7.69
N LEU A 80 3.74 12.93 6.47
CA LEU A 80 2.76 13.10 5.39
C LEU A 80 1.92 11.84 5.17
N ALA A 81 2.53 10.64 5.20
CA ALA A 81 1.80 9.40 4.96
C ALA A 81 0.59 9.20 5.90
N PRO A 82 0.70 9.48 7.21
CA PRO A 82 -0.43 9.36 8.12
C PRO A 82 -1.55 10.40 7.89
N LYS A 83 -1.29 11.46 7.11
CA LYS A 83 -2.29 12.50 6.81
C LYS A 83 -3.14 12.18 5.59
N LEU A 84 -2.69 11.25 4.74
CA LEU A 84 -3.46 10.82 3.59
C LEU A 84 -4.75 10.14 4.05
N THR A 85 -5.85 10.49 3.38
CA THR A 85 -7.19 9.93 3.60
C THR A 85 -7.60 9.05 2.42
N ASP A 86 -8.67 8.28 2.57
CA ASP A 86 -9.25 7.53 1.45
C ASP A 86 -9.63 8.43 0.26
N SER A 87 -10.04 9.67 0.52
CA SER A 87 -10.33 10.64 -0.54
C SER A 87 -9.06 10.97 -1.34
N ASP A 88 -7.94 11.22 -0.65
CA ASP A 88 -6.67 11.52 -1.30
C ASP A 88 -6.18 10.33 -2.12
N ILE A 89 -6.25 9.12 -1.56
CA ILE A 89 -5.86 7.89 -2.26
C ILE A 89 -6.73 7.66 -3.49
N SER A 90 -8.06 7.81 -3.38
CA SER A 90 -8.96 7.66 -4.52
C SER A 90 -8.61 8.66 -5.63
N SER A 91 -8.41 9.94 -5.29
CA SER A 91 -8.07 10.98 -6.27
C SER A 91 -6.70 10.74 -6.91
N ILE A 92 -5.72 10.20 -6.18
CA ILE A 92 -4.41 9.83 -6.71
C ILE A 92 -4.56 8.67 -7.71
N LEU A 93 -5.23 7.59 -7.31
CA LEU A 93 -5.39 6.39 -8.14
C LEU A 93 -6.17 6.68 -9.42
N GLU A 94 -7.23 7.49 -9.34
CA GLU A 94 -7.99 7.96 -10.50
C GLU A 94 -7.11 8.80 -11.43
N SER A 95 -6.34 9.75 -10.89
CA SER A 95 -5.51 10.66 -11.69
C SER A 95 -4.37 9.99 -12.46
N ILE A 96 -3.94 8.80 -12.02
CA ILE A 96 -2.89 8.02 -12.69
C ILE A 96 -3.44 6.84 -13.52
N ASP A 97 -4.77 6.72 -13.64
CA ASP A 97 -5.44 5.59 -14.30
C ASP A 97 -4.99 4.23 -13.72
N ALA A 98 -4.90 4.16 -12.39
CA ALA A 98 -4.23 3.07 -11.69
C ALA A 98 -4.78 1.69 -12.04
N VAL A 99 -6.08 1.58 -12.32
CA VAL A 99 -6.73 0.31 -12.68
C VAL A 99 -6.11 -0.33 -13.92
N ASN A 100 -5.60 0.48 -14.85
CA ASN A 100 -5.02 0.05 -16.13
C ASN A 100 -3.49 0.18 -16.18
N THR A 101 -2.87 0.94 -15.28
CA THR A 101 -1.44 1.28 -15.38
C THR A 101 -0.60 0.81 -14.20
N LEU A 102 -1.18 0.66 -13.00
CA LEU A 102 -0.44 0.44 -11.78
C LEU A 102 -0.20 -1.06 -11.52
N LYS A 103 1.07 -1.46 -11.47
CA LYS A 103 1.47 -2.84 -11.17
C LYS A 103 1.78 -3.06 -9.69
N VAL A 104 2.34 -2.05 -9.01
CA VAL A 104 2.77 -2.17 -7.63
C VAL A 104 2.17 -1.04 -6.81
N LEU A 105 1.40 -1.39 -5.77
CA LEU A 105 0.93 -0.45 -4.75
C LEU A 105 1.47 -0.87 -3.39
N LYS A 106 2.13 0.06 -2.68
CA LYS A 106 2.58 -0.15 -1.30
C LYS A 106 2.09 0.99 -0.40
N LEU A 107 1.25 0.68 0.57
CA LEU A 107 0.61 1.63 1.50
C LEU A 107 1.36 1.76 2.84
N ILE A 108 2.66 1.46 2.84
CA ILE A 108 3.50 1.52 4.03
C ILE A 108 3.49 2.96 4.58
N GLY A 109 3.18 3.12 5.87
CA GLY A 109 3.07 4.42 6.53
C GLY A 109 1.73 5.14 6.36
N CYS A 110 0.83 4.69 5.47
CA CYS A 110 -0.49 5.29 5.27
C CYS A 110 -1.51 4.80 6.32
N THR A 111 -1.35 5.25 7.57
CA THR A 111 -2.08 4.71 8.73
C THR A 111 -3.51 5.23 8.89
N ASN A 112 -3.95 6.19 8.08
CA ASN A 112 -5.28 6.82 8.17
C ASN A 112 -6.20 6.42 6.99
N ILE A 113 -5.86 5.33 6.31
CA ILE A 113 -6.62 4.79 5.17
C ILE A 113 -7.49 3.63 5.67
N THR A 114 -8.79 3.69 5.38
CA THR A 114 -9.75 2.61 5.69
C THR A 114 -9.82 1.55 4.60
N GLY A 115 -9.39 1.89 3.38
CA GLY A 115 -9.37 1.01 2.22
C GLY A 115 -10.48 1.32 1.22
N VAL A 116 -11.44 2.19 1.57
CA VAL A 116 -12.50 2.67 0.67
C VAL A 116 -11.91 3.38 -0.55
N GLY A 117 -10.83 4.14 -0.37
CA GLY A 117 -10.14 4.84 -1.45
C GLY A 117 -9.48 3.92 -2.48
N LEU A 118 -9.33 2.63 -2.16
CA LEU A 118 -8.74 1.63 -3.05
C LEU A 118 -9.75 1.05 -4.05
N ASP A 119 -11.03 1.43 -3.99
CA ASP A 119 -12.08 0.90 -4.86
C ASP A 119 -11.78 1.14 -6.36
N GLN A 120 -10.97 2.16 -6.67
CA GLN A 120 -10.46 2.43 -8.01
C GLN A 120 -9.65 1.27 -8.63
N LEU A 121 -9.14 0.33 -7.82
CA LEU A 121 -8.39 -0.83 -8.30
C LEU A 121 -9.26 -2.05 -8.61
N ARG A 122 -10.57 -1.95 -8.39
CA ARG A 122 -11.51 -3.05 -8.62
C ARG A 122 -11.43 -3.54 -10.06
N GLY A 123 -11.29 -4.86 -10.23
CA GLY A 123 -11.16 -5.49 -11.54
C GLY A 123 -9.85 -5.20 -12.29
N SER A 124 -8.84 -4.63 -11.62
CA SER A 124 -7.53 -4.42 -12.26
C SER A 124 -6.94 -5.75 -12.74
N ILE A 125 -6.58 -5.79 -14.02
CA ILE A 125 -5.88 -6.95 -14.62
C ILE A 125 -4.37 -6.77 -14.62
N VAL A 126 -3.86 -5.56 -14.33
CA VAL A 126 -2.43 -5.23 -14.40
C VAL A 126 -1.74 -5.23 -13.04
N LEU A 127 -2.49 -5.11 -11.93
CA LEU A 127 -1.90 -5.06 -10.60
C LEU A 127 -1.21 -6.40 -10.26
N GLU A 128 0.09 -6.35 -10.02
CA GLU A 128 0.94 -7.51 -9.71
C GLU A 128 1.18 -7.66 -8.20
N GLN A 129 1.30 -6.53 -7.49
CA GLN A 129 1.64 -6.50 -6.07
C GLN A 129 0.84 -5.46 -5.31
N MET A 130 0.34 -5.87 -4.14
CA MET A 130 -0.27 -4.98 -3.16
C MET A 130 0.34 -5.22 -1.78
N ASP A 131 1.00 -4.20 -1.23
CA ASP A 131 1.50 -4.21 0.14
C ASP A 131 0.63 -3.34 1.04
N LEU A 132 -0.08 -3.99 1.96
CA LEU A 132 -0.99 -3.38 2.93
C LEU A 132 -0.36 -3.31 4.33
N SER A 133 0.93 -3.65 4.47
CA SER A 133 1.62 -3.50 5.75
C SER A 133 1.71 -2.03 6.13
N THR A 134 1.43 -1.70 7.39
CA THR A 134 1.26 -0.31 7.83
C THR A 134 2.49 0.29 8.49
N SER A 135 3.48 -0.52 8.86
CA SER A 135 4.77 -0.03 9.37
C SER A 135 5.86 -1.10 9.20
N ASP A 136 7.08 -0.63 9.01
CA ASP A 136 8.28 -1.47 9.01
C ASP A 136 8.59 -2.04 10.41
N SER A 137 8.07 -1.42 11.48
CA SER A 137 8.37 -1.75 12.88
C SER A 137 7.28 -2.52 13.64
N ALA A 138 6.26 -3.07 12.95
CA ALA A 138 5.19 -3.86 13.59
C ALA A 138 5.70 -5.11 14.35
N MET A 139 6.98 -5.43 14.22
CA MET A 139 7.74 -6.43 14.99
C MET A 139 7.77 -6.18 16.50
N ILE A 140 7.73 -4.93 16.96
CA ILE A 140 7.98 -4.60 18.39
C ILE A 140 6.71 -4.78 19.26
N ALA A 141 5.53 -4.88 18.64
CA ALA A 141 4.27 -4.99 19.37
C ALA A 141 3.94 -6.45 19.75
N ASN A 142 4.17 -6.79 21.02
CA ASN A 142 3.67 -8.02 21.63
C ASN A 142 2.13 -8.08 21.62
N GLY A 143 1.58 -9.30 21.63
CA GLY A 143 0.21 -9.61 21.18
C GLY A 143 -0.93 -8.83 21.83
N GLU A 144 -0.80 -8.39 23.09
CA GLU A 144 -1.82 -7.60 23.78
C GLU A 144 -1.81 -6.12 23.36
N ALA A 145 -0.65 -5.58 22.99
CA ALA A 145 -0.50 -4.18 22.62
C ALA A 145 -1.17 -3.87 21.27
N LEU A 146 -1.16 -4.83 20.33
CA LEU A 146 -1.77 -4.68 19.00
C LEU A 146 -3.28 -4.44 19.02
N PHE A 147 -3.97 -4.82 20.10
CA PHE A 147 -5.42 -4.66 20.24
C PHE A 147 -5.80 -3.56 21.24
N SER A 148 -4.81 -2.82 21.77
CA SER A 148 -5.09 -1.71 22.66
C SER A 148 -5.67 -0.53 21.87
N PRO A 149 -6.79 0.06 22.30
CA PRO A 149 -7.36 1.25 21.65
C PRO A 149 -6.42 2.47 21.74
N ASN A 150 -5.44 2.43 22.65
CA ASN A 150 -4.42 3.46 22.81
C ASN A 150 -3.13 3.14 22.04
N PHE A 151 -3.09 2.07 21.25
CA PHE A 151 -1.92 1.77 20.45
C PHE A 151 -1.81 2.82 19.34
N PRO A 152 -0.69 3.56 19.23
CA PRO A 152 -0.56 4.73 18.35
C PRO A 152 -0.64 4.39 16.85
N TRP A 153 -0.79 3.11 16.50
CA TRP A 153 -0.89 2.58 15.14
C TRP A 153 -2.21 1.82 14.94
N CYS A 154 -3.32 2.33 15.51
CA CYS A 154 -4.64 1.75 15.31
C CYS A 154 -4.94 1.66 13.81
N PHE A 155 -5.04 0.44 13.32
CA PHE A 155 -5.21 0.13 11.91
C PHE A 155 -6.61 0.57 11.47
N THR A 156 -6.72 1.59 10.62
CA THR A 156 -8.00 1.97 10.00
C THR A 156 -8.40 1.03 8.88
N LEU A 157 -7.45 0.29 8.28
CA LEU A 157 -7.70 -0.54 7.12
C LEU A 157 -8.71 -1.67 7.47
N SER A 158 -9.82 -1.68 6.73
CA SER A 158 -10.93 -2.60 6.93
C SER A 158 -10.86 -3.78 5.96
N GLU A 159 -10.95 -5.00 6.49
CA GLU A 159 -11.08 -6.22 5.68
C GLU A 159 -12.31 -6.12 4.77
N ASP A 160 -13.43 -5.59 5.29
CA ASP A 160 -14.69 -5.44 4.56
C ASP A 160 -14.57 -4.49 3.36
N ALA A 161 -13.65 -3.53 3.39
CA ALA A 161 -13.39 -2.62 2.28
C ALA A 161 -12.44 -3.23 1.24
N VAL A 162 -11.35 -3.86 1.70
CA VAL A 162 -10.24 -4.27 0.84
C VAL A 162 -10.43 -5.65 0.22
N ILE A 163 -10.92 -6.63 0.98
CA ILE A 163 -11.05 -8.01 0.48
C ILE A 163 -11.95 -8.07 -0.76
N PRO A 164 -13.12 -7.38 -0.84
CA PRO A 164 -13.93 -7.39 -2.05
C PRO A 164 -13.23 -6.80 -3.29
N ILE A 165 -12.24 -5.92 -3.11
CA ILE A 165 -11.43 -5.37 -4.20
C ILE A 165 -10.45 -6.45 -4.67
N LEU A 166 -9.74 -7.10 -3.73
CA LEU A 166 -8.84 -8.20 -4.06
C LEU A 166 -9.59 -9.36 -4.72
N ASP A 167 -10.77 -9.73 -4.23
CA ASP A 167 -11.66 -10.73 -4.84
C ASP A 167 -11.98 -10.40 -6.29
N SER A 168 -12.30 -9.13 -6.58
CA SER A 168 -12.58 -8.69 -7.95
C SER A 168 -11.36 -8.85 -8.87
N ILE A 169 -10.17 -8.52 -8.38
CA ILE A 169 -8.91 -8.65 -9.14
C ILE A 169 -8.63 -10.13 -9.41
N ILE A 170 -8.86 -11.01 -8.43
CA ILE A 170 -8.55 -12.43 -8.59
C ILE A 170 -9.65 -13.20 -9.35
N ALA A 171 -10.85 -12.63 -9.48
CA ALA A 171 -11.91 -13.17 -10.32
C ALA A 171 -11.56 -13.05 -11.81
N GLU A 172 -10.75 -12.07 -12.20
CA GLU A 172 -10.35 -11.85 -13.59
C GLU A 172 -9.57 -13.02 -14.19
N LYS A 173 -9.86 -13.31 -15.46
CA LYS A 173 -9.23 -14.43 -16.21
C LYS A 173 -7.74 -14.22 -16.40
N ASP A 174 -7.36 -12.97 -16.62
CA ASP A 174 -6.01 -12.52 -16.94
C ASP A 174 -5.34 -11.75 -15.79
N ARG A 175 -5.76 -12.05 -14.54
CA ARG A 175 -5.21 -11.45 -13.33
C ARG A 175 -3.68 -11.50 -13.29
N ALA A 176 -3.05 -10.35 -13.06
CA ALA A 176 -1.60 -10.24 -12.89
C ALA A 176 -1.15 -10.37 -11.42
N LEU A 177 -2.08 -10.38 -10.46
CA LEU A 177 -1.75 -10.36 -9.03
C LEU A 177 -0.96 -11.60 -8.60
N ARG A 178 0.24 -11.36 -8.07
CA ARG A 178 1.24 -12.35 -7.68
C ARG A 178 1.63 -12.26 -6.21
N HIS A 179 1.54 -11.07 -5.61
CA HIS A 179 1.98 -10.83 -4.25
C HIS A 179 1.00 -9.95 -3.49
N VAL A 180 0.54 -10.42 -2.32
CA VAL A 180 -0.22 -9.60 -1.37
C VAL A 180 0.41 -9.69 0.01
N GLN A 181 0.78 -8.53 0.58
CA GLN A 181 1.26 -8.46 1.96
C GLN A 181 0.13 -7.94 2.86
N PHE A 182 -0.35 -8.78 3.78
CA PHE A 182 -1.44 -8.41 4.69
C PHE A 182 -0.94 -7.79 6.00
N PRO A 183 -1.73 -6.88 6.62
CA PRO A 183 -1.47 -6.40 7.97
C PRO A 183 -1.33 -7.57 8.96
N LEU A 184 -0.38 -7.47 9.90
CA LEU A 184 -0.19 -8.49 10.94
C LEU A 184 -1.46 -8.75 11.75
N VAL A 185 -2.25 -7.70 12.02
CA VAL A 185 -3.50 -7.81 12.77
C VAL A 185 -4.53 -8.69 12.05
N TRP A 186 -4.67 -8.57 10.73
CA TRP A 186 -5.57 -9.41 9.94
C TRP A 186 -5.09 -10.87 9.96
N ARG A 187 -3.78 -11.08 9.84
CA ARG A 187 -3.16 -12.43 9.90
C ARG A 187 -3.34 -13.12 11.26
N LYS A 188 -3.33 -12.37 12.36
CA LYS A 188 -3.61 -12.89 13.70
C LYS A 188 -5.10 -13.18 13.90
N LYS A 189 -5.98 -12.28 13.44
CA LYS A 189 -7.44 -12.39 13.61
C LYS A 189 -8.04 -13.53 12.77
N LYS A 190 -7.49 -13.80 11.58
CA LYS A 190 -7.94 -14.88 10.67
C LYS A 190 -9.44 -14.83 10.43
N SER A 191 -9.94 -13.66 10.00
CA SER A 191 -11.38 -13.50 9.75
C SER A 191 -11.85 -14.53 8.70
N LYS A 192 -13.13 -14.87 8.76
CA LYS A 192 -13.75 -15.76 7.77
C LYS A 192 -13.54 -15.24 6.34
N GLN A 193 -13.72 -13.94 6.13
CA GLN A 193 -13.58 -13.31 4.82
C GLN A 193 -12.15 -13.43 4.27
N LEU A 194 -11.14 -13.19 5.11
CA LEU A 194 -9.75 -13.36 4.71
C LEU A 194 -9.42 -14.84 4.43
N VAL A 195 -9.94 -15.78 5.22
CA VAL A 195 -9.77 -17.23 4.97
C VAL A 195 -10.31 -17.60 3.58
N GLU A 196 -11.54 -17.19 3.26
CA GLU A 196 -12.20 -17.44 1.97
C GLU A 196 -11.41 -16.82 0.80
N PHE A 197 -10.90 -15.60 0.98
CA PHE A 197 -10.01 -14.96 0.00
C PHE A 197 -8.73 -15.78 -0.22
N LEU A 198 -8.04 -16.19 0.86
CA LEU A 198 -6.79 -16.93 0.75
C LEU A 198 -6.99 -18.29 0.05
N GLU A 199 -8.11 -18.97 0.32
CA GLU A 199 -8.50 -20.20 -0.39
C GLU A 199 -8.65 -19.93 -1.89
N SER A 200 -9.37 -18.88 -2.27
CA SER A 200 -9.59 -18.48 -3.67
C SER A 200 -8.30 -18.02 -4.37
N TYR A 201 -7.42 -17.33 -3.64
CA TYR A 201 -6.13 -16.87 -4.15
C TYR A 201 -5.17 -18.03 -4.42
N ASN A 202 -5.17 -19.05 -3.56
CA ASN A 202 -4.30 -20.22 -3.66
C ASN A 202 -4.67 -21.18 -4.80
N VAL A 203 -5.86 -21.07 -5.41
CA VAL A 203 -6.24 -21.89 -6.56
C VAL A 203 -5.26 -21.64 -7.72
N PRO A 204 -4.47 -22.66 -8.14
CA PRO A 204 -3.56 -22.54 -9.27
C PRO A 204 -4.34 -22.21 -10.55
N LYS A 205 -3.94 -21.16 -11.26
CA LYS A 205 -4.57 -20.82 -12.56
C LYS A 205 -3.60 -20.83 -13.74
N ARG A 206 -2.28 -20.85 -13.51
CA ARG A 206 -1.25 -20.84 -14.57
C ARG A 206 0.00 -21.57 -14.11
N SER A 207 0.69 -22.23 -15.05
CA SER A 207 2.07 -22.66 -14.83
C SER A 207 2.92 -21.42 -14.57
N ARG A 208 3.77 -21.48 -13.55
CA ARG A 208 4.68 -20.42 -13.15
C ARG A 208 6.10 -20.98 -13.24
N VAL A 209 7.01 -20.17 -13.78
CA VAL A 209 8.42 -20.54 -13.95
C VAL A 209 9.23 -19.91 -12.82
N CYS A 210 10.14 -20.69 -12.25
CA CYS A 210 11.07 -20.22 -11.24
C CYS A 210 12.09 -19.27 -11.86
N VAL A 211 12.27 -18.09 -11.27
CA VAL A 211 13.23 -17.09 -11.78
C VAL A 211 14.70 -17.45 -11.54
N GLN A 212 15.00 -18.51 -10.80
CA GLN A 212 16.37 -18.93 -10.48
C GLN A 212 16.81 -20.18 -11.28
N CYS A 213 15.92 -21.14 -11.52
CA CYS A 213 16.26 -22.39 -12.21
C CYS A 213 15.47 -22.66 -13.49
N ASP A 214 14.56 -21.75 -13.90
CA ASP A 214 13.66 -21.90 -15.04
C ASP A 214 12.74 -23.14 -15.00
N ASP A 215 12.70 -23.87 -13.87
CA ASP A 215 11.77 -24.98 -13.68
C ASP A 215 10.36 -24.49 -13.36
N ASN A 216 9.37 -25.34 -13.65
CA ASN A 216 8.00 -25.06 -13.23
C ASN A 216 7.91 -25.11 -11.70
N VAL A 217 7.36 -24.06 -11.09
CA VAL A 217 7.04 -24.05 -9.67
C VAL A 217 5.91 -25.04 -9.44
N VAL A 218 6.21 -26.09 -8.65
CA VAL A 218 5.32 -27.21 -8.42
C VAL A 218 3.95 -26.74 -7.90
N GLU A 219 2.89 -27.24 -8.51
CA GLU A 219 1.49 -26.83 -8.30
C GLU A 219 0.98 -27.05 -6.87
N PHE A 220 1.62 -27.93 -6.08
CA PHE A 220 1.18 -28.30 -4.74
C PHE A 220 1.56 -27.29 -3.65
N ALA A 221 2.38 -26.28 -3.95
CA ALA A 221 2.78 -25.28 -2.97
C ALA A 221 1.67 -24.21 -2.80
N LEU A 222 1.16 -24.06 -1.57
CA LEU A 222 0.26 -22.96 -1.24
C LEU A 222 1.03 -21.62 -1.35
N TRP A 223 0.54 -20.71 -2.20
CA TRP A 223 1.12 -19.37 -2.38
C TRP A 223 1.03 -18.53 -1.12
N MET A 224 -0.06 -18.68 -0.38
CA MET A 224 -0.27 -18.09 0.93
C MET A 224 -0.32 -19.19 1.97
N ASN A 225 0.47 -19.06 3.03
CA ASN A 225 0.48 -20.03 4.11
C ASN A 225 -0.87 -20.04 4.87
N GLN A 226 -1.51 -21.20 4.95
CA GLN A 226 -2.78 -21.39 5.66
C GLN A 226 -2.69 -22.37 6.83
N THR A 227 -1.48 -22.72 7.29
CA THR A 227 -1.31 -23.62 8.44
C THR A 227 -1.91 -23.00 9.70
N LYS A 228 -2.95 -23.63 10.26
CA LYS A 228 -3.82 -23.06 11.31
C LYS A 228 -3.06 -22.50 12.52
N ASP A 229 -1.96 -23.13 12.92
CA ASP A 229 -1.21 -22.76 14.12
C ASP A 229 0.14 -22.09 13.82
N SER A 230 0.39 -21.72 12.56
CA SER A 230 1.63 -21.07 12.15
C SER A 230 1.60 -19.56 12.46
N SER A 231 2.70 -19.04 13.01
CA SER A 231 2.98 -17.60 13.09
C SER A 231 3.02 -16.92 11.72
N ASP A 232 3.26 -17.72 10.68
CA ASP A 232 3.43 -17.29 9.31
C ASP A 232 2.13 -17.41 8.52
N TRP A 233 1.00 -17.67 9.18
CA TRP A 233 -0.31 -17.70 8.54
C TRP A 233 -0.56 -16.37 7.80
N GLY A 234 -1.05 -16.48 6.56
CA GLY A 234 -1.31 -15.36 5.67
C GLY A 234 -0.06 -14.66 5.15
N LEU A 235 1.14 -15.25 5.29
CA LEU A 235 2.34 -14.77 4.58
C LEU A 235 2.43 -15.38 3.18
N GLN A 236 2.87 -14.55 2.24
CA GLN A 236 3.19 -14.97 0.88
C GLN A 236 4.46 -15.83 0.87
N ARG A 237 4.41 -16.90 0.08
CA ARG A 237 5.52 -17.81 -0.19
C ARG A 237 5.83 -17.85 -1.67
N HIS A 238 7.03 -18.32 -2.02
CA HIS A 238 7.44 -18.66 -3.38
C HIS A 238 7.34 -17.49 -4.38
N THR A 239 7.40 -16.26 -3.89
CA THR A 239 7.34 -15.05 -4.71
C THR A 239 8.31 -14.03 -4.12
N CYS A 240 9.25 -13.55 -4.91
CA CYS A 240 10.14 -12.47 -4.51
C CYS A 240 9.35 -11.18 -4.34
N TYR A 241 9.53 -10.52 -3.21
CA TYR A 241 8.87 -9.26 -2.87
C TYR A 241 9.26 -8.10 -3.78
N GLU A 242 10.49 -8.11 -4.34
CA GLU A 242 11.02 -7.01 -5.13
C GLU A 242 10.67 -7.15 -6.62
N CYS A 243 10.94 -8.30 -7.23
CA CYS A 243 10.73 -8.50 -8.66
C CYS A 243 9.43 -9.22 -9.04
N THR A 244 8.59 -9.58 -8.05
CA THR A 244 7.38 -10.41 -8.19
C THR A 244 7.60 -11.77 -8.86
N GLY A 245 8.86 -12.17 -9.04
CA GLY A 245 9.28 -13.44 -9.64
C GLY A 245 8.95 -14.62 -8.73
N HIS A 246 8.49 -15.72 -9.32
CA HIS A 246 8.21 -16.94 -8.57
C HIS A 246 9.47 -17.74 -8.30
N ILE A 247 9.52 -18.40 -7.15
CA ILE A 247 10.69 -19.17 -6.71
C ILE A 247 10.23 -20.56 -6.30
N CYS A 248 10.83 -21.61 -6.88
CA CYS A 248 10.48 -22.98 -6.54
C CYS A 248 10.95 -23.33 -5.11
N GLN A 249 10.47 -24.46 -4.59
CA GLN A 249 10.84 -24.90 -3.24
C GLN A 249 12.30 -25.37 -3.14
N GLU A 250 12.87 -25.84 -4.25
CA GLU A 250 14.25 -26.35 -4.30
C GLU A 250 15.28 -25.22 -4.37
N CYS A 251 14.88 -24.05 -4.88
CA CYS A 251 15.71 -22.86 -4.82
C CYS A 251 15.67 -22.30 -3.40
N GLU A 252 16.83 -22.18 -2.77
CA GLU A 252 16.97 -21.57 -1.46
C GLU A 252 16.55 -20.09 -1.54
N VAL A 253 15.73 -19.68 -0.58
CA VAL A 253 15.11 -18.35 -0.58
C VAL A 253 15.36 -17.65 0.72
N GLY A 254 15.86 -16.44 0.59
CA GLY A 254 16.01 -15.54 1.73
C GLY A 254 14.64 -15.13 2.25
N PHE A 255 14.26 -15.62 3.42
CA PHE A 255 13.11 -15.11 4.15
C PHE A 255 13.59 -14.19 5.27
N CYS A 256 13.30 -12.89 5.15
CA CYS A 256 13.66 -11.94 6.18
C CYS A 256 12.70 -12.05 7.36
N GLN A 257 13.23 -12.35 8.54
CA GLN A 257 12.44 -12.48 9.76
C GLN A 257 11.89 -11.13 10.24
N ASP A 258 12.52 -10.01 9.88
CA ASP A 258 12.11 -8.68 10.37
C ASP A 258 10.96 -8.09 9.56
N CYS A 259 11.12 -8.03 8.23
CA CYS A 259 10.03 -7.55 7.38
C CYS A 259 9.03 -8.65 6.98
N LYS A 260 9.31 -9.93 7.30
CA LYS A 260 8.48 -11.10 6.91
C LYS A 260 8.23 -11.17 5.40
N LYS A 261 9.25 -10.81 4.60
CA LYS A 261 9.24 -10.82 3.13
C LYS A 261 10.26 -11.82 2.59
N GLN A 262 9.96 -12.39 1.43
CA GLN A 262 10.82 -13.33 0.75
C GLN A 262 11.51 -12.66 -0.44
N PHE A 263 12.80 -12.92 -0.64
CA PHE A 263 13.59 -12.36 -1.73
C PHE A 263 14.32 -13.46 -2.49
N CYS A 264 14.48 -13.29 -3.81
CA CYS A 264 15.44 -14.07 -4.57
C CYS A 264 16.84 -13.46 -4.38
N GLU A 265 17.88 -14.29 -4.54
CA GLU A 265 19.27 -13.88 -4.32
C GLU A 265 19.69 -12.68 -5.17
N SER A 266 19.15 -12.57 -6.38
CA SER A 266 19.44 -11.45 -7.30
C SER A 266 18.83 -10.12 -6.86
N CYS A 267 17.77 -10.13 -6.05
CA CYS A 267 17.09 -8.92 -5.61
C CYS A 267 17.57 -8.47 -4.23
N CYS A 268 17.82 -9.41 -3.32
CA CYS A 268 18.27 -9.07 -1.99
C CYS A 268 19.02 -10.24 -1.34
N THR A 269 20.23 -9.96 -0.85
CA THR A 269 20.98 -10.92 -0.06
C THR A 269 20.44 -10.97 1.36
N THR A 270 20.06 -12.15 1.83
CA THR A 270 19.76 -12.38 3.25
C THR A 270 21.00 -12.90 3.97
N LYS A 271 21.36 -12.24 5.07
CA LYS A 271 22.39 -12.71 5.98
C LYS A 271 21.74 -13.61 7.01
N ILE A 272 22.36 -14.75 7.32
CA ILE A 272 21.89 -15.72 8.31
C ILE A 272 22.87 -15.67 9.48
N CYS A 273 22.34 -15.52 10.70
CA CYS A 273 23.14 -15.66 11.91
C CYS A 273 23.42 -17.14 12.19
N ASP A 274 24.69 -17.53 12.25
CA ASP A 274 25.08 -18.93 12.51
C ASP A 274 24.63 -19.46 13.88
N MET A 275 24.39 -18.56 14.85
CA MET A 275 24.05 -18.93 16.23
C MET A 275 22.56 -19.19 16.43
N CYS A 276 21.70 -18.33 15.89
CA CYS A 276 20.24 -18.43 16.08
C CYS A 276 19.46 -18.72 14.80
N TYR A 277 20.15 -18.83 13.65
CA TYR A 277 19.56 -19.01 12.33
C TYR A 277 18.55 -17.92 11.93
N SER A 278 18.64 -16.73 12.53
CA SER A 278 17.84 -15.58 12.11
C SER A 278 18.35 -15.08 10.75
N ALA A 279 17.45 -14.95 9.79
CA ALA A 279 17.76 -14.40 8.49
C ALA A 279 17.20 -12.98 8.38
N VAL A 280 18.04 -12.00 8.02
CA VAL A 280 17.64 -10.60 7.82
C VAL A 280 18.09 -10.17 6.43
N CYS A 281 17.24 -9.43 5.72
CA CYS A 281 17.58 -8.89 4.42
C CYS A 281 18.41 -7.61 4.56
N SER A 282 19.26 -7.32 3.58
CA SER A 282 20.08 -6.10 3.58
C SER A 282 19.28 -4.80 3.62
N ALA A 283 17.98 -4.83 3.31
CA ALA A 283 17.10 -3.67 3.44
C ALA A 283 16.62 -3.43 4.88
N CYS A 284 16.61 -4.45 5.73
CA CYS A 284 16.20 -4.32 7.13
C CYS A 284 17.37 -3.92 8.02
N GLU A 285 18.58 -4.44 7.77
CA GLU A 285 19.75 -4.10 8.56
C GLU A 285 21.05 -4.44 7.83
N ASP A 286 22.05 -3.56 7.98
CA ASP A 286 23.44 -3.90 7.70
C ASP A 286 23.98 -4.72 8.87
N LEU A 287 23.57 -6.00 8.98
CA LEU A 287 24.06 -6.87 10.04
C LEU A 287 25.59 -7.02 9.92
N GLU A 288 26.34 -6.27 10.72
CA GLU A 288 27.68 -6.67 11.16
C GLU A 288 27.58 -7.59 12.39
N VAL A 289 26.51 -7.45 13.19
CA VAL A 289 26.30 -8.21 14.43
C VAL A 289 24.82 -8.57 14.62
N CYS A 290 24.52 -9.79 15.07
CA CYS A 290 23.15 -10.24 15.36
C CYS A 290 22.73 -9.78 16.76
N GLU A 291 21.82 -8.81 16.86
CA GLU A 291 21.34 -8.27 18.15
C GLU A 291 20.74 -9.34 19.10
N VAL A 292 20.28 -10.48 18.55
CA VAL A 292 19.69 -11.57 19.35
C VAL A 292 20.77 -12.38 20.09
N CYS A 293 22.01 -12.41 19.56
CA CYS A 293 23.09 -13.26 20.05
C CYS A 293 24.22 -12.51 20.76
N ASP A 294 24.11 -11.18 20.86
CA ASP A 294 25.07 -10.29 21.53
C ASP A 294 24.81 -10.18 23.04
#